data_AF-A0A316LT22-F1
#
_entry.id   AF-A0A316LT22-F1
#
_cell.length_a   1.000
_cell.length_b   1.000
_cell.length_c   1.000
_cell.angle_alpha   90.00
_cell.angle_beta   90.00
_cell.angle_gamma   90.00
#
_symmetry.space_group_name_H-M   'P 1'
#
loop_
_entity.id
_entity.type
_entity.pdbx_description
1 polymer ?
#
loop_
_entity_poly.entity_id
_entity_poly.type
_entity_poly.pdbx_seq_one_letter_code
_entity_poly.pdbx_strand_id
1 'polypeptide(L)'
;MTLYHGSNVTIDTIKLDKCSPNKDFGRGFYLTDIEEQAIQMASRRVRISGKGEPVVSAYIFDENLLDDAGLRVKIFDAPSEEWALFVLANREAANTGYYHGYDVVIGPVADDGVAFQLERYVRRLISLETLVEELTYRKLNK
;
A
#
# COMPACT_ATOMS: atom_id res chain seq x y z
N MET A 1 -18.35 2.28 -1.42
CA MET A 1 -17.88 1.87 -0.07
C MET A 1 -17.43 3.04 0.81
N THR A 2 -17.24 2.82 2.11
CA THR A 2 -16.54 3.77 3.01
C THR A 2 -15.08 3.34 3.18
N LEU A 3 -14.16 4.28 3.05
CA LEU A 3 -12.72 4.09 3.17
C LEU A 3 -12.14 4.98 4.27
N TYR A 4 -11.14 4.49 4.98
CA TYR A 4 -10.55 5.13 6.15
C TYR A 4 -9.07 5.44 5.95
N HIS A 5 -8.63 6.57 6.50
CA HIS A 5 -7.24 6.97 6.59
C HIS A 5 -6.84 7.27 8.03
N GLY A 6 -5.76 6.66 8.52
CA GLY A 6 -5.18 6.94 9.83
C GLY A 6 -4.00 7.90 9.76
N SER A 7 -4.08 9.02 10.49
CA SER A 7 -3.06 10.06 10.55
C SER A 7 -2.82 10.53 11.99
N ASN A 8 -1.74 11.29 12.22
CA ASN A 8 -1.50 11.99 13.48
C ASN A 8 -2.02 13.45 13.48
N VAL A 9 -2.71 13.85 12.41
CA VAL A 9 -3.30 15.17 12.19
C VAL A 9 -4.54 15.05 11.32
N THR A 10 -5.48 15.99 11.47
CA THR A 10 -6.61 16.15 10.56
C THR A 10 -6.14 16.49 9.15
N ILE A 11 -6.81 15.95 8.14
CA ILE A 11 -6.51 16.17 6.72
C ILE A 11 -7.77 16.74 6.07
N ASP A 12 -7.78 18.06 5.86
CA ASP A 12 -8.89 18.74 5.18
C ASP A 12 -8.76 18.68 3.65
N THR A 13 -7.54 18.50 3.14
CA THR A 13 -7.25 18.42 1.71
C THR A 13 -6.11 17.45 1.46
N ILE A 14 -6.37 16.46 0.61
CA ILE A 14 -5.37 15.46 0.20
C ILE A 14 -4.32 16.14 -0.68
N LYS A 15 -3.05 16.02 -0.26
CA LYS A 15 -1.88 16.61 -0.94
C LYS A 15 -0.84 15.53 -1.17
N LEU A 16 -0.80 14.97 -2.39
CA LEU A 16 0.04 13.80 -2.71
C LEU A 16 1.54 14.10 -2.63
N ASP A 17 1.95 15.36 -2.80
CA ASP A 17 3.33 15.81 -2.64
C ASP A 17 3.83 15.69 -1.18
N LYS A 18 2.91 15.67 -0.21
CA LYS A 18 3.22 15.44 1.21
C LYS A 18 3.23 13.96 1.60
N CYS A 19 2.77 13.08 0.73
CA CYS A 19 2.78 11.65 0.99
C CYS A 19 4.22 11.11 0.93
N SER A 20 4.52 10.13 1.79
CA SER A 20 5.83 9.48 1.77
C SER A 20 6.06 8.81 0.41
N PRO A 21 7.24 8.97 -0.19
CA PRO A 21 7.61 8.22 -1.39
C PRO A 21 7.89 6.75 -1.04
N ASN A 22 8.05 5.93 -2.08
CA ASN A 22 8.58 4.57 -1.98
C ASN A 22 7.76 3.61 -1.11
N LYS A 23 6.44 3.79 -1.02
CA LYS A 23 5.53 2.81 -0.42
C LYS A 23 5.22 1.72 -1.44
N ASP A 24 4.49 0.70 -1.00
CA ASP A 24 4.18 -0.49 -1.81
C ASP A 24 3.58 -0.15 -3.17
N PHE A 25 2.74 0.89 -3.23
CA PHE A 25 2.11 1.40 -4.46
C PHE A 25 2.56 2.84 -4.78
N GLY A 26 3.79 3.18 -4.42
CA GLY A 26 4.39 4.47 -4.74
C GLY A 26 3.96 5.61 -3.81
N ARG A 27 4.01 6.84 -4.31
CA ARG A 27 3.62 8.04 -3.55
C ARG A 27 2.13 8.31 -3.74
N GLY A 28 1.32 7.90 -2.77
CA GLY A 28 -0.14 8.03 -2.83
C GLY A 28 -0.79 8.30 -1.48
N PHE A 29 -2.10 8.54 -1.52
CA PHE A 29 -2.94 8.63 -0.33
C PHE A 29 -3.59 7.27 -0.05
N TYR A 30 -3.14 6.62 1.02
CA TYR A 30 -3.51 5.24 1.31
C TYR A 30 -4.78 5.19 2.14
N LEU A 31 -5.69 4.30 1.74
CA LEU A 31 -6.99 4.08 2.34
C LEU A 31 -7.18 2.59 2.62
N THR A 32 -8.04 2.27 3.58
CA THR A 32 -8.44 0.90 3.93
C THR A 32 -9.95 0.86 4.17
N ASP A 33 -10.61 -0.23 3.82
CA ASP A 33 -12.01 -0.51 4.16
C ASP A 33 -12.16 -1.04 5.61
N ILE A 34 -11.06 -1.31 6.30
CA ILE A 34 -11.02 -1.82 7.68
C ILE A 34 -10.68 -0.66 8.64
N GLU A 35 -11.70 -0.11 9.30
CA GLU A 35 -11.55 1.03 10.22
C GLU A 35 -10.50 0.80 11.32
N GLU A 36 -10.46 -0.40 11.90
CA GLU A 36 -9.49 -0.78 12.94
C GLU A 36 -8.03 -0.64 12.45
N GLN A 37 -7.75 -0.93 11.19
CA GLN A 37 -6.40 -0.73 10.63
C GLN A 37 -6.05 0.76 10.55
N ALA A 38 -7.01 1.63 10.21
CA ALA A 38 -6.81 3.07 10.22
C ALA A 38 -6.58 3.61 11.63
N ILE A 39 -7.31 3.10 12.65
CA ILE A 39 -7.10 3.46 14.06
C ILE A 39 -5.67 3.10 14.53
N GLN A 40 -5.23 1.87 14.22
CA GLN A 40 -3.89 1.40 14.55
C GLN A 40 -2.82 2.21 13.82
N MET A 41 -3.05 2.57 12.55
CA MET A 41 -2.16 3.41 11.78
C MET A 41 -2.07 4.82 12.38
N ALA A 42 -3.19 5.45 12.74
CA ALA A 42 -3.23 6.77 13.38
C ALA A 42 -2.38 6.78 14.66
N SER A 43 -2.61 5.80 15.53
CA SER A 43 -1.82 5.60 16.75
C SER A 43 -0.33 5.42 16.46
N ARG A 44 0.02 4.61 15.45
CA ARG A 44 1.40 4.41 15.01
C ARG A 44 2.04 5.72 14.50
N ARG A 45 1.30 6.55 13.76
CA ARG A 45 1.79 7.84 13.24
C ARG A 45 2.10 8.82 14.36
N VAL A 46 1.29 8.87 15.43
CA VAL A 46 1.58 9.69 16.61
C VAL A 46 2.89 9.23 17.27
N ARG A 47 3.05 7.92 17.52
CA ARG A 47 4.29 7.39 18.11
C ARG A 47 5.54 7.71 17.29
N ILE A 48 5.47 7.53 15.97
CA ILE A 48 6.61 7.77 15.07
C ILE A 48 6.96 9.26 15.00
N SER A 49 5.97 10.13 14.95
CA SER A 49 6.19 11.57 14.81
C SER A 49 6.52 12.27 16.13
N GLY A 50 6.16 11.67 17.27
CA GLY A 50 6.26 12.27 18.60
C GLY A 50 5.32 13.46 18.83
N LYS A 51 4.34 13.69 17.93
CA LYS A 51 3.45 14.85 17.99
C LYS A 51 2.09 14.61 17.32
N GLY A 52 1.11 15.45 17.68
CA GLY A 52 -0.25 15.35 17.19
C GLY A 52 -1.06 14.29 17.95
N GLU A 53 -2.20 13.94 17.40
CA GLU A 53 -3.19 13.06 18.02
C GLU A 53 -3.69 12.03 16.99
N PRO A 54 -4.13 10.83 17.40
CA PRO A 54 -4.61 9.85 16.46
C PRO A 54 -5.92 10.33 15.83
N VAL A 55 -5.92 10.52 14.52
CA VAL A 55 -7.09 10.93 13.74
C VAL A 55 -7.40 9.88 12.68
N VAL A 56 -8.66 9.49 12.60
CA VAL A 56 -9.19 8.67 11.50
C VAL A 56 -10.16 9.52 10.69
N SER A 57 -9.91 9.60 9.39
CA SER A 57 -10.80 10.27 8.43
C SER A 57 -11.51 9.22 7.59
N ALA A 58 -12.83 9.35 7.43
CA ALA A 58 -13.65 8.49 6.59
C ALA A 58 -14.02 9.21 5.28
N TYR A 59 -13.99 8.48 4.18
CA TYR A 59 -14.30 8.95 2.84
C TYR A 59 -15.31 8.02 2.20
N ILE A 60 -16.33 8.58 1.55
CA ILE A 60 -17.26 7.80 0.73
C ILE A 60 -16.64 7.72 -0.67
N PHE A 61 -16.43 6.50 -1.13
CA PHE A 61 -15.90 6.21 -2.46
C PHE A 61 -16.97 5.51 -3.30
N ASP A 62 -17.27 6.08 -4.46
CA ASP A 62 -18.16 5.46 -5.45
C ASP A 62 -17.37 4.46 -6.28
N GLU A 63 -17.65 3.18 -6.07
CA GLU A 63 -16.94 2.07 -6.73
C GLU A 63 -17.22 2.00 -8.22
N ASN A 64 -18.33 2.58 -8.70
CA ASN A 64 -18.63 2.63 -10.13
C ASN A 64 -17.57 3.46 -10.89
N LEU A 65 -16.83 4.33 -10.20
CA LEU A 65 -15.71 5.08 -10.80
C LEU A 65 -14.53 4.17 -11.17
N LEU A 66 -14.43 2.97 -10.59
CA LEU A 66 -13.35 2.03 -10.95
C LEU A 66 -13.49 1.50 -12.37
N ASP A 67 -14.71 1.48 -12.92
CA ASP A 67 -15.02 1.08 -14.29
C ASP A 67 -15.09 2.28 -15.25
N ASP A 68 -14.91 3.51 -14.75
CA ASP A 68 -14.89 4.71 -15.56
C ASP A 68 -13.60 4.78 -16.39
N ALA A 69 -13.75 4.97 -17.71
CA ALA A 69 -12.64 5.09 -18.65
C ALA A 69 -11.69 6.29 -18.35
N GLY A 70 -12.13 7.23 -17.52
CA GLY A 70 -11.34 8.38 -17.07
C GLY A 70 -10.29 8.07 -16.00
N LEU A 71 -10.36 6.92 -15.31
CA LEU A 71 -9.37 6.51 -14.31
C LEU A 71 -8.51 5.36 -14.80
N ARG A 72 -7.18 5.49 -14.64
CA ARG A 72 -6.27 4.36 -14.85
C ARG A 72 -6.18 3.55 -13.57
N VAL A 73 -6.93 2.47 -13.51
CA VAL A 73 -7.02 1.60 -12.33
C VAL A 73 -6.13 0.36 -12.51
N LYS A 74 -5.38 0.00 -11.48
CA LYS A 74 -4.65 -1.28 -11.39
C LYS A 74 -5.12 -2.06 -10.16
N ILE A 75 -5.62 -3.27 -10.38
CA ILE A 75 -6.14 -4.13 -9.32
C ILE A 75 -5.28 -5.39 -9.21
N PHE A 76 -4.93 -5.76 -7.98
CA PHE A 76 -4.26 -7.00 -7.63
C PHE A 76 -5.12 -7.77 -6.62
N ASP A 77 -5.82 -8.81 -7.05
CA ASP A 77 -6.73 -9.59 -6.18
C ASP A 77 -5.98 -10.42 -5.12
N ALA A 78 -4.72 -10.76 -5.41
CA ALA A 78 -3.87 -11.55 -4.52
C ALA A 78 -2.40 -11.21 -4.77
N PRO A 79 -1.51 -11.55 -3.79
CA PRO A 79 -0.09 -11.56 -4.05
C PRO A 79 0.22 -12.45 -5.26
N SER A 80 1.00 -11.93 -6.18
CA SER A 80 1.41 -12.56 -7.43
C SER A 80 2.80 -12.07 -7.81
N GLU A 81 3.38 -12.65 -8.85
CA GLU A 81 4.65 -12.18 -9.42
C GLU A 81 4.56 -10.70 -9.82
N GLU A 82 3.51 -10.33 -10.56
CA GLU A 82 3.30 -8.96 -11.01
C GLU A 82 3.18 -7.99 -9.83
N TRP A 83 2.41 -8.37 -8.81
CA TRP A 83 2.27 -7.56 -7.59
C TRP A 83 3.61 -7.39 -6.87
N ALA A 84 4.39 -8.47 -6.71
CA ALA A 84 5.67 -8.42 -6.01
C ALA A 84 6.67 -7.53 -6.76
N LEU A 85 6.78 -7.66 -8.07
CA LEU A 85 7.63 -6.82 -8.91
C LEU A 85 7.18 -5.35 -8.88
N PHE A 86 5.86 -5.10 -8.88
CA PHE A 86 5.32 -3.75 -8.76
C PHE A 86 5.68 -3.11 -7.41
N VAL A 87 5.56 -3.85 -6.30
CA VAL A 87 5.95 -3.37 -4.96
C VAL A 87 7.45 -3.06 -4.89
N LEU A 88 8.29 -3.95 -5.42
CA LEU A 88 9.74 -3.74 -5.47
C LEU A 88 10.11 -2.51 -6.28
N ALA A 89 9.52 -2.35 -7.47
CA ALA A 89 9.77 -1.20 -8.33
C ALA A 89 9.41 0.13 -7.64
N ASN A 90 8.27 0.16 -6.93
CA ASN A 90 7.88 1.35 -6.17
C ASN A 90 8.81 1.62 -4.97
N ARG A 91 9.22 0.60 -4.22
CA ARG A 91 10.14 0.77 -3.08
C ARG A 91 11.54 1.23 -3.51
N GLU A 92 12.01 0.80 -4.67
CA GLU A 92 13.28 1.19 -5.28
C GLU A 92 13.20 2.46 -6.15
N ALA A 93 12.05 3.16 -6.15
CA ALA A 93 11.85 4.32 -7.02
C ALA A 93 12.87 5.44 -6.79
N ALA A 94 13.40 5.59 -5.57
CA ALA A 94 14.47 6.56 -5.29
C ALA A 94 15.78 6.26 -6.05
N ASN A 95 16.09 4.99 -6.32
CA ASN A 95 17.31 4.56 -7.01
C ASN A 95 17.11 4.43 -8.52
N THR A 96 15.90 4.07 -8.94
CA THR A 96 15.57 3.71 -10.33
C THR A 96 14.85 4.80 -11.11
N GLY A 97 14.26 5.79 -10.41
CA GLY A 97 13.34 6.74 -11.01
C GLY A 97 12.00 6.13 -11.42
N TYR A 98 11.67 4.93 -10.95
CA TYR A 98 10.41 4.26 -11.30
C TYR A 98 9.20 5.07 -10.88
N TYR A 99 8.21 5.15 -11.79
CA TYR A 99 6.91 5.75 -11.56
C TYR A 99 5.88 5.08 -12.47
N HIS A 100 4.67 4.87 -11.95
CA HIS A 100 3.56 4.34 -12.73
C HIS A 100 2.49 5.41 -12.96
N GLY A 101 1.72 5.25 -14.05
CA GLY A 101 0.64 6.16 -14.39
C GLY A 101 -0.69 5.91 -13.67
N TYR A 102 -0.84 4.84 -12.89
CA TYR A 102 -2.15 4.54 -12.30
C TYR A 102 -2.63 5.62 -11.32
N ASP A 103 -3.90 5.99 -11.45
CA ASP A 103 -4.58 6.95 -10.59
C ASP A 103 -5.11 6.25 -9.32
N VAL A 104 -5.50 4.98 -9.46
CA VAL A 104 -5.96 4.12 -8.36
C VAL A 104 -5.24 2.77 -8.45
N VAL A 105 -4.65 2.33 -7.33
CA VAL A 105 -4.09 0.98 -7.18
C VAL A 105 -4.78 0.30 -6.01
N ILE A 106 -5.37 -0.87 -6.27
CA ILE A 106 -6.05 -1.68 -5.26
C ILE A 106 -5.30 -3.00 -5.15
N GLY A 107 -4.99 -3.42 -3.93
CA GLY A 107 -4.37 -4.71 -3.71
C GLY A 107 -3.96 -4.97 -2.27
N PRO A 108 -3.44 -6.18 -1.98
CA PRO A 108 -2.97 -6.52 -0.65
C PRO A 108 -1.79 -5.64 -0.25
N VAL A 109 -1.74 -5.27 1.03
CA VAL A 109 -0.61 -4.54 1.63
C VAL A 109 0.43 -5.55 2.12
N ALA A 110 1.71 -5.24 1.91
CA ALA A 110 2.79 -6.09 2.40
C ALA A 110 2.88 -6.00 3.94
N ASP A 111 2.59 -7.10 4.63
CA ASP A 111 2.90 -7.23 6.05
C ASP A 111 4.41 -7.45 6.28
N ASP A 112 4.83 -7.55 7.55
CA ASP A 112 6.24 -7.77 7.90
C ASP A 112 6.79 -9.08 7.31
N GLY A 113 5.91 -10.08 7.15
CA GLY A 113 6.23 -11.35 6.53
C GLY A 113 6.51 -11.23 5.04
N VAL A 114 5.66 -10.51 4.31
CA VAL A 114 5.85 -10.23 2.89
C VAL A 114 7.08 -9.36 2.68
N ALA A 115 7.28 -8.33 3.52
CA ALA A 115 8.48 -7.49 3.45
C ALA A 115 9.78 -8.31 3.58
N PHE A 116 9.81 -9.28 4.48
CA PHE A 116 10.94 -10.20 4.64
C PHE A 116 11.20 -11.04 3.38
N GLN A 117 10.14 -11.55 2.72
CA GLN A 117 10.30 -12.34 1.49
C GLN A 117 10.82 -11.51 0.32
N LEU A 118 10.28 -10.30 0.16
CA LEU A 118 10.76 -9.34 -0.83
C LEU A 118 12.25 -9.02 -0.62
N GLU A 119 12.70 -8.85 0.62
CA GLU A 119 14.11 -8.62 0.94
C GLU A 119 15.00 -9.82 0.59
N ARG A 120 14.56 -11.05 0.88
CA ARG A 120 15.28 -12.27 0.48
C ARG A 120 15.48 -12.33 -1.03
N TYR A 121 14.45 -12.00 -1.80
CA TYR A 121 14.53 -11.96 -3.25
C TYR A 121 15.50 -10.87 -3.74
N VAL A 122 15.40 -9.64 -3.21
CA VAL A 122 16.32 -8.54 -3.56
C VAL A 122 17.79 -8.92 -3.28
N ARG A 123 18.04 -9.64 -2.17
CA ARG A 123 19.37 -10.15 -1.82
C ARG A 123 19.78 -11.41 -2.59
N ARG A 124 18.97 -11.86 -3.56
CA ARG A 124 19.18 -13.06 -4.37
C ARG A 124 19.32 -14.34 -3.55
N LEU A 125 18.68 -14.39 -2.39
CA LEU A 125 18.64 -15.57 -1.52
C LEU A 125 17.57 -16.57 -1.96
N ILE A 126 16.56 -16.10 -2.69
CA ILE A 126 15.50 -16.92 -3.31
C ILE A 126 15.28 -16.46 -4.75
N SER A 127 14.75 -17.34 -5.58
CA SER A 127 14.32 -17.00 -6.94
C SER A 127 12.96 -16.29 -6.92
N LEU A 128 12.55 -15.75 -8.07
CA LEU A 128 11.24 -15.12 -8.21
C LEU A 128 10.11 -16.15 -8.06
N GLU A 129 10.32 -17.35 -8.59
CA GLU A 129 9.39 -18.46 -8.48
C GLU A 129 9.17 -18.84 -7.01
N THR A 130 10.26 -18.99 -6.23
CA THR A 130 10.17 -19.27 -4.79
C THR A 130 9.48 -18.14 -4.03
N LEU A 131 9.74 -16.87 -4.38
CA LEU A 131 9.04 -15.74 -3.77
C LEU A 131 7.53 -15.86 -3.99
N VAL A 132 7.08 -16.11 -5.22
CA VAL A 132 5.67 -16.20 -5.58
C VAL A 132 4.98 -17.36 -4.87
N GLU A 133 5.62 -18.53 -4.81
CA GLU A 133 5.14 -19.67 -4.03
C GLU A 133 4.98 -19.29 -2.54
N GLU A 134 6.00 -18.74 -1.91
CA GLU A 134 5.94 -18.39 -0.49
C GLU A 134 4.90 -17.29 -0.17
N LEU A 135 4.65 -16.36 -1.09
CA LEU A 135 3.60 -15.33 -0.95
C LEU A 135 2.19 -15.92 -1.04
N THR A 136 1.98 -16.95 -1.88
CA THR A 136 0.67 -17.59 -2.07
C THR A 136 0.35 -18.60 -0.96
N TYR A 137 1.34 -19.34 -0.46
CA TYR A 137 1.13 -20.36 0.58
C TYR A 137 0.76 -19.79 1.96
N ARG A 138 1.11 -18.54 2.28
CA ARG A 138 0.76 -17.92 3.58
C ARG A 138 -0.74 -17.75 3.84
N LYS A 139 -1.61 -17.85 2.82
CA LYS A 139 -3.07 -17.87 3.01
C LYS A 139 -3.60 -19.17 3.65
N LEU A 140 -2.79 -20.24 3.76
CA LEU A 140 -3.23 -21.56 4.26
C LEU A 140 -3.09 -21.77 5.77
N ASN A 141 -2.45 -20.85 6.49
CA ASN A 141 -2.40 -20.91 7.95
C ASN A 141 -3.35 -19.85 8.53
N LYS A 142 -4.59 -20.27 8.77
CA LYS A 142 -5.56 -19.56 9.63
C LYS A 142 -5.27 -19.82 11.10
#